data_AF-A0A4P5WRK3-F1
#
_entry.id   AF-A0A4P5WRK3-F1
#
_cell.length_a   1.000
_cell.length_b   1.000
_cell.length_c   1.000
_cell.angle_alpha   90.00
_cell.angle_beta   90.00
_cell.angle_gamma   90.00
#
_symmetry.space_group_name_H-M   'P 1'
#
loop_
_entity.id
_entity.type
_entity.pdbx_description
1 polymer ?
#
loop_
_entity_poly.entity_id
_entity_poly.type
_entity_poly.pdbx_seq_one_letter_code
_entity_poly.pdbx_strand_id
1 'polypeptide(L)'
;MTRRGVESRTAMNVVSLLAGLLGLVLLAGAWTGQPPQGTVGKPADPPKNGSAAKDPQTLRNEQIAVSGRYARFERMLMQMADILGRQDPERADLLRKTLGKGREDQVREDLEKAIALLESGELGAASEKQTELLQSFQSLMKLLQSEDRRSAVERERERLNGLLKDLRNVIGEQRSARAATQNEESPSNAAPGQQKALEGTGKLLDEMQQHDQKSEGEKSEGEKSEGEKSEGEKSEGEKSEGEKSEGEKSEGEKSEGEKSGGQKSGGQKSGGQKSGGQKSGGQKSGGQKSGGQKGQQQTPGRESLQEAEKRMQQALEALQQQQREQALKEEDAAIEELQEAAEKLEEQLKQLREEEKEMMLASLEARFQRMLIVETQIHEGTTALAAVPQKDWLELSYGRCRELAQQQTELARECAQTVLLLREDGTSSAILLAAEDIQADMNSVAEWMQQSNVSELTISVQRDILESLKQLVETMQREMQQMQERQQQENQQQQQGQQQSPLVDLIAEIRMLRNLQLQVNRRTKRVDDLLEGASDSERATLLKQVSELAERQQKLFESAKDLEKQGRGGAGG
;
A
#
# COMPACT_ATOMS: atom_id res chain seq x y z
N MET A 1 66.30 15.64 -27.87
CA MET A 1 65.24 15.44 -26.85
C MET A 1 63.87 15.41 -27.53
N THR A 2 62.87 14.89 -26.81
CA THR A 2 61.40 15.03 -27.04
C THR A 2 60.80 14.47 -28.35
N ARG A 3 59.51 14.09 -28.29
CA ARG A 3 58.79 13.31 -29.31
C ARG A 3 57.55 14.03 -29.83
N ARG A 4 57.19 13.67 -31.07
CA ARG A 4 55.88 13.47 -31.73
C ARG A 4 54.59 13.79 -30.92
N GLY A 5 53.52 14.31 -31.53
CA GLY A 5 53.36 14.78 -32.92
C GLY A 5 51.96 14.58 -33.53
N VAL A 6 51.75 15.18 -34.72
CA VAL A 6 50.70 14.94 -35.74
C VAL A 6 49.24 14.90 -35.28
N GLU A 7 48.51 15.97 -35.60
CA GLU A 7 47.14 15.88 -36.15
C GLU A 7 46.99 16.87 -37.32
N SER A 8 46.15 16.58 -38.32
CA SER A 8 45.95 17.48 -39.46
C SER A 8 44.59 17.36 -40.16
N ARG A 9 43.86 18.50 -40.18
CA ARG A 9 42.93 18.98 -41.22
C ARG A 9 41.80 18.08 -41.74
N THR A 10 40.57 18.61 -41.61
CA THR A 10 39.40 18.49 -42.53
C THR A 10 38.77 17.08 -42.67
N ALA A 11 37.44 16.90 -42.84
CA ALA A 11 36.45 17.77 -43.50
C ALA A 11 34.99 17.57 -42.98
N MET A 12 34.02 17.96 -43.82
CA MET A 12 32.56 18.06 -43.61
C MET A 12 31.78 16.73 -43.44
N ASN A 13 30.57 16.86 -42.87
CA ASN A 13 29.34 16.05 -43.09
C ASN A 13 29.32 14.55 -42.71
N VAL A 14 28.21 14.11 -42.08
CA VAL A 14 27.16 13.23 -42.67
C VAL A 14 26.13 12.81 -41.58
N VAL A 15 24.86 12.70 -41.95
CA VAL A 15 23.77 12.10 -41.14
C VAL A 15 23.46 10.70 -41.69
N SER A 16 23.42 9.65 -40.85
CA SER A 16 22.88 8.33 -41.21
C SER A 16 22.68 7.37 -40.01
N LEU A 17 21.47 6.75 -39.93
CA LEU A 17 21.13 5.30 -39.86
C LEU A 17 21.92 4.37 -38.90
N LEU A 18 21.45 3.25 -38.31
CA LEU A 18 20.19 2.44 -38.25
C LEU A 18 20.36 1.41 -37.08
N ALA A 19 19.50 0.45 -36.67
CA ALA A 19 18.14 -0.04 -37.02
C ALA A 19 17.54 -0.87 -35.84
N GLY A 20 16.21 -1.07 -35.83
CA GLY A 20 15.53 -2.21 -35.16
C GLY A 20 15.00 -1.96 -33.74
N LEU A 21 13.96 -2.66 -33.26
CA LEU A 21 13.20 -3.78 -33.86
C LEU A 21 11.74 -3.78 -33.34
N LEU A 22 10.78 -4.19 -34.17
CA LEU A 22 9.36 -4.24 -33.82
C LEU A 22 8.69 -5.46 -34.48
N GLY A 23 8.02 -6.30 -33.67
CA GLY A 23 7.15 -7.40 -34.09
C GLY A 23 6.31 -7.82 -32.85
N LEU A 24 5.01 -7.53 -32.74
CA LEU A 24 3.86 -7.84 -33.60
C LEU A 24 3.38 -9.29 -33.41
N VAL A 25 2.38 -9.43 -32.53
CA VAL A 25 1.44 -10.56 -32.48
C VAL A 25 0.05 -10.00 -32.77
N LEU A 26 -0.73 -10.73 -33.57
CA LEU A 26 -2.07 -10.35 -34.01
C LEU A 26 -3.12 -11.20 -33.29
N LEU A 27 -4.22 -10.58 -32.85
CA LEU A 27 -5.49 -11.27 -32.71
C LEU A 27 -6.66 -10.29 -32.87
N ALA A 28 -7.46 -10.52 -33.92
CA ALA A 28 -8.71 -9.81 -34.18
C ALA A 28 -9.81 -10.86 -34.41
N GLY A 29 -10.53 -11.21 -33.34
CA GLY A 29 -11.60 -12.21 -33.34
C GLY A 29 -12.99 -11.59 -33.33
N ALA A 30 -13.35 -10.83 -34.37
CA ALA A 30 -14.68 -10.23 -34.47
C ALA A 30 -15.70 -11.21 -35.08
N TRP A 31 -16.57 -11.79 -34.25
CA TRP A 31 -17.70 -12.61 -34.71
C TRP A 31 -18.91 -11.73 -35.04
N THR A 32 -19.08 -11.39 -36.32
CA THR A 32 -20.35 -10.88 -36.86
C THR A 32 -20.69 -11.59 -38.18
N GLY A 33 -21.83 -12.29 -38.20
CA GLY A 33 -22.35 -12.92 -39.42
C GLY A 33 -23.18 -11.94 -40.25
N GLN A 34 -23.18 -12.10 -41.57
CA GLN A 34 -23.95 -11.25 -42.49
C GLN A 34 -24.65 -12.08 -43.59
N PRO A 35 -25.97 -11.91 -43.80
CA PRO A 35 -26.71 -12.55 -44.89
C PRO A 35 -26.41 -11.91 -46.27
N PRO A 36 -26.73 -12.58 -47.40
CA PRO A 36 -25.70 -12.79 -48.43
C PRO A 36 -26.00 -12.24 -49.84
N GLN A 37 -25.15 -12.67 -50.79
CA GLN A 37 -25.19 -12.63 -52.27
C GLN A 37 -24.29 -11.58 -52.95
N GLY A 38 -23.57 -11.98 -54.02
CA GLY A 38 -22.75 -11.03 -54.81
C GLY A 38 -21.57 -11.54 -55.66
N THR A 39 -21.63 -12.76 -56.25
CA THR A 39 -20.66 -13.31 -57.24
C THR A 39 -19.17 -13.46 -56.81
N VAL A 40 -18.39 -14.21 -57.61
CA VAL A 40 -17.02 -14.67 -57.27
C VAL A 40 -15.97 -13.96 -58.12
N GLY A 41 -14.95 -13.41 -57.47
CA GLY A 41 -13.71 -12.93 -58.07
C GLY A 41 -12.49 -13.66 -57.48
N LYS A 42 -11.49 -13.98 -58.32
CA LYS A 42 -10.29 -14.75 -57.92
C LYS A 42 -9.35 -13.88 -57.06
N PRO A 43 -8.70 -14.41 -56.01
CA PRO A 43 -7.84 -13.61 -55.13
C PRO A 43 -6.60 -13.05 -55.86
N ALA A 44 -6.20 -11.85 -55.44
CA ALA A 44 -4.92 -11.23 -55.78
C ALA A 44 -3.92 -11.39 -54.63
N ASP A 45 -2.63 -11.33 -54.94
CA ASP A 45 -1.54 -11.59 -53.98
C ASP A 45 -1.48 -10.61 -52.79
N PRO A 46 -0.98 -11.05 -51.62
CA PRO A 46 -0.89 -10.20 -50.43
C PRO A 46 0.06 -9.01 -50.65
N PRO A 47 -0.28 -7.81 -50.15
CA PRO A 47 0.57 -6.63 -50.27
C PRO A 47 1.87 -6.83 -49.47
N LYS A 48 3.01 -6.52 -50.11
CA LYS A 48 4.33 -6.64 -49.50
C LYS A 48 4.53 -5.57 -48.42
N ASN A 49 5.19 -5.93 -47.32
CA ASN A 49 5.62 -4.99 -46.29
C ASN A 49 6.42 -3.83 -46.91
N GLY A 50 5.88 -2.62 -46.78
CA GLY A 50 6.57 -1.37 -47.05
C GLY A 50 6.38 -0.45 -45.84
N SER A 51 7.48 0.08 -45.30
CA SER A 51 7.45 1.07 -44.22
C SER A 51 7.04 2.43 -44.80
N ALA A 52 5.73 2.59 -45.06
CA ALA A 52 5.14 3.89 -45.31
C ALA A 52 5.07 4.64 -43.98
N ALA A 53 5.62 5.85 -43.91
CA ALA A 53 5.35 6.75 -42.81
C ALA A 53 3.84 7.00 -42.75
N LYS A 54 3.22 6.88 -41.56
CA LYS A 54 1.80 7.19 -41.40
C LYS A 54 1.55 8.64 -41.81
N ASP A 55 0.54 8.85 -42.64
CA ASP A 55 0.05 10.19 -42.98
C ASP A 55 -0.29 10.95 -41.68
N PRO A 56 0.10 12.23 -41.52
CA PRO A 56 -0.32 13.06 -40.39
C PRO A 56 -1.83 12.98 -40.09
N GLN A 57 -2.68 12.83 -41.11
CA GLN A 57 -4.13 12.56 -40.96
C GLN A 57 -4.39 11.30 -40.12
N THR A 58 -3.67 10.20 -40.37
CA THR A 58 -3.82 8.96 -39.57
C THR A 58 -3.29 9.11 -38.15
N LEU A 59 -2.17 9.81 -37.93
CA LEU A 59 -1.65 10.07 -36.58
C LEU A 59 -2.61 10.92 -35.75
N ARG A 60 -3.18 11.99 -36.34
CA ARG A 60 -4.24 12.80 -35.73
C ARG A 60 -5.46 11.95 -35.37
N ASN A 61 -5.94 11.11 -36.28
CA ASN A 61 -7.11 10.25 -36.05
C ASN A 61 -6.86 9.22 -34.93
N GLU A 62 -5.65 8.69 -34.82
CA GLU A 62 -5.24 7.82 -33.70
C GLU A 62 -5.20 8.59 -32.37
N GLN A 63 -4.69 9.82 -32.34
CA GLN A 63 -4.70 10.69 -31.15
C GLN A 63 -6.13 11.06 -30.71
N ILE A 64 -7.03 11.37 -31.64
CA ILE A 64 -8.47 11.57 -31.38
C ILE A 64 -9.08 10.30 -30.75
N ALA A 65 -8.71 9.11 -31.24
CA ALA A 65 -9.16 7.85 -30.67
C ALA A 65 -8.55 7.54 -29.29
N VAL A 66 -7.39 8.10 -28.92
CA VAL A 66 -6.86 8.09 -27.55
C VAL A 66 -7.67 9.02 -26.65
N SER A 67 -7.90 10.28 -27.06
CA SER A 67 -8.71 11.24 -26.30
C SER A 67 -10.13 10.72 -26.03
N GLY A 68 -10.79 10.17 -27.04
CA GLY A 68 -12.10 9.55 -26.90
C GLY A 68 -12.12 8.30 -26.00
N ARG A 69 -10.98 7.59 -25.83
CA ARG A 69 -10.83 6.50 -24.85
C ARG A 69 -10.66 7.05 -23.44
N TYR A 70 -9.80 8.05 -23.25
CA TYR A 70 -9.60 8.70 -21.95
C TYR A 70 -10.91 9.29 -21.39
N ALA A 71 -11.69 10.00 -22.20
CA ALA A 71 -13.00 10.55 -21.80
C ALA A 71 -14.08 9.48 -21.50
N ARG A 72 -13.86 8.21 -21.90
CA ARG A 72 -14.68 7.07 -21.44
C ARG A 72 -14.16 6.49 -20.13
N PHE A 73 -12.85 6.37 -19.98
CA PHE A 73 -12.18 5.96 -18.75
C PHE A 73 -12.54 6.88 -17.58
N GLU A 74 -12.48 8.21 -17.73
CA GLU A 74 -12.93 9.17 -16.71
C GLU A 74 -14.38 8.91 -16.27
N ARG A 75 -15.28 8.62 -17.22
CA ARG A 75 -16.68 8.33 -16.93
C ARG A 75 -16.84 7.01 -16.16
N MET A 76 -16.08 5.97 -16.52
CA MET A 76 -16.12 4.69 -15.81
C MET A 76 -15.58 4.83 -14.37
N LEU A 77 -14.45 5.53 -14.16
CA LEU A 77 -13.94 5.81 -12.81
C LEU A 77 -15.00 6.52 -11.94
N MET A 78 -15.71 7.50 -12.51
CA MET A 78 -16.74 8.25 -11.78
C MET A 78 -17.95 7.36 -11.43
N GLN A 79 -18.44 6.58 -12.40
CA GLN A 79 -19.55 5.64 -12.16
C GLN A 79 -19.17 4.56 -11.14
N MET A 80 -17.93 4.05 -11.17
CA MET A 80 -17.44 3.11 -10.17
C MET A 80 -17.33 3.76 -8.79
N ALA A 81 -16.82 4.98 -8.69
CA ALA A 81 -16.73 5.70 -7.41
C ALA A 81 -18.10 5.92 -6.75
N ASP A 82 -19.13 6.27 -7.54
CA ASP A 82 -20.47 6.53 -7.01
C ASP A 82 -21.25 5.24 -6.68
N ILE A 83 -20.92 4.11 -7.32
CA ILE A 83 -21.40 2.77 -6.92
C ILE A 83 -20.71 2.33 -5.63
N LEU A 84 -19.38 2.46 -5.57
CA LEU A 84 -18.55 1.95 -4.47
C LEU A 84 -18.65 2.80 -3.22
N GLY A 85 -19.00 4.09 -3.29
CA GLY A 85 -19.09 5.00 -2.14
C GLY A 85 -20.11 4.64 -1.03
N ARG A 86 -20.75 3.46 -1.10
CA ARG A 86 -21.56 2.83 -0.03
C ARG A 86 -21.07 1.45 0.42
N GLN A 87 -20.14 0.84 -0.31
CA GLN A 87 -19.62 -0.52 -0.09
C GLN A 87 -18.12 -0.49 0.26
N ASP A 88 -17.38 0.41 -0.39
CA ASP A 88 -15.94 0.63 -0.26
C ASP A 88 -15.66 2.14 -0.46
N PRO A 89 -15.67 2.94 0.62
CA PRO A 89 -15.48 4.38 0.53
C PRO A 89 -14.03 4.77 0.21
N GLU A 90 -13.04 3.95 0.60
CA GLU A 90 -11.63 4.23 0.27
C GLU A 90 -11.38 4.10 -1.23
N ARG A 91 -11.89 3.03 -1.86
CA ARG A 91 -11.82 2.85 -3.31
C ARG A 91 -12.57 3.91 -4.07
N ALA A 92 -13.76 4.30 -3.58
CA ALA A 92 -14.49 5.42 -4.16
C ALA A 92 -13.67 6.73 -4.15
N ASP A 93 -12.97 7.01 -3.05
CA ASP A 93 -12.15 8.21 -2.92
C ASP A 93 -10.80 8.13 -3.64
N LEU A 94 -10.22 6.93 -3.86
CA LEU A 94 -9.05 6.77 -4.75
C LEU A 94 -9.42 6.97 -6.23
N LEU A 95 -10.56 6.43 -6.66
CA LEU A 95 -11.09 6.66 -8.01
C LEU A 95 -11.37 8.16 -8.24
N ARG A 96 -11.92 8.86 -7.23
CA ARG A 96 -12.08 10.33 -7.24
C ARG A 96 -10.75 11.09 -7.19
N LYS A 97 -9.77 10.64 -6.41
CA LYS A 97 -8.41 11.23 -6.37
C LYS A 97 -7.71 11.08 -7.73
N THR A 98 -7.92 9.96 -8.41
CA THR A 98 -7.43 9.71 -9.79
C THR A 98 -8.09 10.65 -10.80
N LEU A 99 -9.41 10.85 -10.70
CA LEU A 99 -10.11 11.84 -11.53
C LEU A 99 -9.69 13.29 -11.25
N GLY A 100 -9.42 13.62 -9.98
CA GLY A 100 -8.83 14.91 -9.60
C GLY A 100 -7.45 15.10 -10.23
N LYS A 101 -6.58 14.07 -10.11
CA LYS A 101 -5.22 14.11 -10.67
C LYS A 101 -5.22 14.22 -12.20
N GLY A 102 -6.16 13.57 -12.89
CA GLY A 102 -6.30 13.68 -14.35
C GLY A 102 -6.71 15.07 -14.85
N ARG A 103 -7.34 15.88 -13.97
CA ARG A 103 -7.65 17.31 -14.22
C ARG A 103 -6.47 18.21 -13.86
N GLU A 104 -5.79 17.93 -12.75
CA GLU A 104 -4.59 18.66 -12.29
C GLU A 104 -3.44 18.53 -13.30
N ASP A 105 -3.14 17.30 -13.76
CA ASP A 105 -2.13 17.00 -14.78
C ASP A 105 -2.59 17.38 -16.21
N GLN A 106 -3.64 18.21 -16.32
CA GLN A 106 -4.27 18.75 -17.54
C GLN A 106 -4.52 17.74 -18.69
N VAL A 107 -4.63 16.44 -18.39
CA VAL A 107 -4.49 15.34 -19.36
C VAL A 107 -5.43 15.50 -20.55
N ARG A 108 -6.67 15.95 -20.31
CA ARG A 108 -7.64 16.20 -21.37
C ARG A 108 -7.28 17.39 -22.26
N GLU A 109 -6.90 18.52 -21.67
CA GLU A 109 -6.47 19.68 -22.46
C GLU A 109 -5.21 19.36 -23.27
N ASP A 110 -4.31 18.57 -22.70
CA ASP A 110 -3.04 18.20 -23.32
C ASP A 110 -3.21 17.19 -24.44
N LEU A 111 -4.21 16.29 -24.34
CA LEU A 111 -4.71 15.49 -25.46
C LEU A 111 -5.27 16.38 -26.59
N GLU A 112 -6.04 17.41 -26.26
CA GLU A 112 -6.62 18.36 -27.23
C GLU A 112 -5.54 19.25 -27.88
N LYS A 113 -4.54 19.73 -27.12
CA LYS A 113 -3.35 20.45 -27.61
C LYS A 113 -2.51 19.55 -28.54
N ALA A 114 -2.28 18.29 -28.18
CA ALA A 114 -1.54 17.34 -29.02
C ALA A 114 -2.27 17.03 -30.35
N ILE A 115 -3.61 17.00 -30.36
CA ILE A 115 -4.39 16.88 -31.61
C ILE A 115 -4.17 18.10 -32.50
N ALA A 116 -4.21 19.32 -31.94
CA ALA A 116 -4.00 20.57 -32.68
C ALA A 116 -2.58 20.68 -33.27
N LEU A 117 -1.53 20.22 -32.55
CA LEU A 117 -0.15 20.22 -33.06
C LEU A 117 0.07 19.17 -34.17
N LEU A 118 -0.66 18.05 -34.14
CA LEU A 118 -0.71 17.11 -35.26
C LEU A 118 -1.48 17.66 -36.47
N GLU A 119 -2.39 18.61 -36.27
CA GLU A 119 -3.10 19.32 -37.34
C GLU A 119 -2.26 20.43 -38.00
N SER A 120 -1.45 21.17 -37.24
CA SER A 120 -0.52 22.17 -37.79
C SER A 120 0.72 21.54 -38.46
N GLY A 121 0.98 20.26 -38.20
CA GLY A 121 2.14 19.53 -38.70
C GLY A 121 3.41 19.71 -37.85
N GLU A 122 3.27 20.28 -36.65
CA GLU A 122 4.36 20.53 -35.69
C GLU A 122 4.74 19.25 -34.92
N LEU A 123 5.20 18.24 -35.65
CA LEU A 123 5.48 16.89 -35.13
C LEU A 123 6.47 16.87 -33.95
N GLY A 124 7.37 17.85 -33.85
CA GLY A 124 8.27 18.01 -32.70
C GLY A 124 7.53 18.36 -31.41
N ALA A 125 6.80 19.47 -31.41
CA ALA A 125 5.99 19.90 -30.27
C ALA A 125 4.88 18.89 -29.94
N ALA A 126 4.30 18.23 -30.94
CA ALA A 126 3.36 17.13 -30.74
C ALA A 126 4.02 15.94 -30.00
N SER A 127 5.26 15.58 -30.34
CA SER A 127 6.03 14.51 -29.68
C SER A 127 6.41 14.87 -28.24
N GLU A 128 6.75 16.13 -27.97
CA GLU A 128 7.00 16.63 -26.61
C GLU A 128 5.71 16.55 -25.77
N LYS A 129 4.59 17.07 -26.29
CA LYS A 129 3.27 17.02 -25.63
C LYS A 129 2.76 15.59 -25.41
N GLN A 130 3.04 14.67 -26.33
CA GLN A 130 2.78 13.23 -26.16
C GLN A 130 3.68 12.59 -25.09
N THR A 131 4.90 13.08 -24.90
CA THR A 131 5.82 12.59 -23.86
C THR A 131 5.37 13.04 -22.47
N GLU A 132 4.90 14.28 -22.32
CA GLU A 132 4.27 14.78 -21.09
C GLU A 132 3.02 13.96 -20.74
N LEU A 133 2.12 13.73 -21.71
CA LEU A 133 0.94 12.87 -21.53
C LEU A 133 1.29 11.45 -21.06
N LEU A 134 2.39 10.86 -21.53
CA LEU A 134 2.86 9.55 -21.05
C LEU A 134 3.29 9.59 -19.58
N GLN A 135 3.84 10.70 -19.09
CA GLN A 135 4.16 10.87 -17.66
C GLN A 135 2.88 10.99 -16.82
N SER A 136 1.89 11.76 -17.28
CA SER A 136 0.58 11.86 -16.61
C SER A 136 -0.18 10.53 -16.62
N PHE A 137 -0.12 9.74 -17.69
CA PHE A 137 -0.71 8.39 -17.66
C PHE A 137 0.03 7.44 -16.70
N GLN A 138 1.34 7.64 -16.48
CA GLN A 138 2.08 6.90 -15.45
C GLN A 138 1.77 7.37 -14.02
N SER A 139 1.49 8.67 -13.79
CA SER A 139 1.04 9.18 -12.48
C SER A 139 -0.30 8.55 -12.11
N LEU A 140 -1.26 8.57 -13.02
CA LEU A 140 -2.60 7.98 -12.85
C LEU A 140 -2.56 6.46 -12.68
N MET A 141 -1.71 5.75 -13.43
CA MET A 141 -1.56 4.30 -13.30
C MET A 141 -0.99 3.89 -11.94
N LYS A 142 0.07 4.57 -11.47
CA LYS A 142 0.63 4.36 -10.12
C LYS A 142 -0.40 4.64 -9.04
N LEU A 143 -1.20 5.69 -9.21
CA LEU A 143 -2.23 6.06 -8.25
C LEU A 143 -3.32 4.97 -8.15
N LEU A 144 -3.85 4.47 -9.27
CA LEU A 144 -4.81 3.35 -9.24
C LEU A 144 -4.21 2.07 -8.66
N GLN A 145 -2.94 1.78 -8.95
CA GLN A 145 -2.24 0.61 -8.40
C GLN A 145 -1.94 0.72 -6.89
N SER A 146 -2.09 1.90 -6.26
CA SER A 146 -1.76 2.08 -4.84
C SER A 146 -2.73 1.37 -3.88
N GLU A 147 -3.99 1.16 -4.30
CA GLU A 147 -4.98 0.38 -3.55
C GLU A 147 -4.65 -1.12 -3.55
N ASP A 148 -4.48 -1.69 -4.76
CA ASP A 148 -4.10 -3.08 -4.94
C ASP A 148 -2.78 -3.37 -4.21
N ARG A 149 -1.89 -2.36 -4.12
CA ARG A 149 -0.67 -2.43 -3.31
C ARG A 149 -0.95 -2.41 -1.80
N ARG A 150 -1.73 -1.46 -1.25
CA ARG A 150 -2.08 -1.41 0.18
C ARG A 150 -2.70 -2.74 0.63
N SER A 151 -3.73 -3.20 -0.06
CA SER A 151 -4.41 -4.45 0.29
C SER A 151 -3.57 -5.69 -0.03
N ALA A 152 -2.56 -5.64 -0.90
CA ALA A 152 -1.61 -6.75 -1.07
C ALA A 152 -0.55 -6.79 0.04
N VAL A 153 -0.01 -5.63 0.45
CA VAL A 153 0.94 -5.53 1.58
C VAL A 153 0.29 -6.01 2.87
N GLU A 154 -0.97 -5.64 3.12
CA GLU A 154 -1.71 -6.10 4.30
C GLU A 154 -1.96 -7.63 4.30
N ARG A 155 -2.45 -8.20 3.19
CA ARG A 155 -2.64 -9.65 3.04
C ARG A 155 -1.32 -10.42 3.19
N GLU A 156 -0.23 -9.92 2.62
CA GLU A 156 1.09 -10.55 2.74
C GLU A 156 1.62 -10.46 4.18
N ARG A 157 1.41 -9.32 4.86
CA ARG A 157 1.72 -9.16 6.29
C ARG A 157 0.93 -10.14 7.16
N GLU A 158 -0.37 -10.35 6.89
CA GLU A 158 -1.17 -11.35 7.60
C GLU A 158 -0.66 -12.78 7.35
N ARG A 159 -0.42 -13.14 6.08
CA ARG A 159 0.16 -14.44 5.67
C ARG A 159 1.49 -14.74 6.39
N LEU A 160 2.42 -13.79 6.34
CA LEU A 160 3.74 -13.93 6.95
C LEU A 160 3.67 -13.97 8.49
N ASN A 161 2.78 -13.19 9.12
CA ASN A 161 2.53 -13.31 10.57
C ASN A 161 1.99 -14.69 10.95
N GLY A 162 1.14 -15.30 10.11
CA GLY A 162 0.65 -16.67 10.26
C GLY A 162 1.79 -17.70 10.18
N LEU A 163 2.52 -17.72 9.07
CA LEU A 163 3.68 -18.61 8.86
C LEU A 163 4.71 -18.49 10.00
N LEU A 164 4.97 -17.28 10.48
CA LEU A 164 5.90 -17.01 11.58
C LEU A 164 5.36 -17.54 12.92
N LYS A 165 4.07 -17.33 13.22
CA LYS A 165 3.41 -17.89 14.41
C LYS A 165 3.53 -19.42 14.42
N ASP A 166 3.24 -20.07 13.30
CA ASP A 166 3.25 -21.53 13.22
C ASP A 166 4.68 -22.11 13.11
N LEU A 167 5.64 -21.37 12.57
CA LEU A 167 7.08 -21.64 12.71
C LEU A 167 7.54 -21.54 14.18
N ARG A 168 7.09 -20.55 14.94
CA ARG A 168 7.36 -20.47 16.40
C ARG A 168 6.76 -21.67 17.16
N ASN A 169 5.59 -22.17 16.74
CA ASN A 169 5.02 -23.40 17.29
C ASN A 169 5.94 -24.61 16.99
N VAL A 170 6.39 -24.78 15.75
CA VAL A 170 7.34 -25.82 15.34
C VAL A 170 8.69 -25.74 16.08
N ILE A 171 9.24 -24.53 16.29
CA ILE A 171 10.45 -24.32 17.12
C ILE A 171 10.21 -24.78 18.57
N GLY A 172 9.03 -24.51 19.13
CA GLY A 172 8.64 -24.98 20.46
C GLY A 172 8.55 -26.52 20.55
N GLU A 173 8.01 -27.15 19.53
CA GLU A 173 7.91 -28.62 19.45
C GLU A 173 9.28 -29.28 19.25
N GLN A 174 10.12 -28.74 18.36
CA GLN A 174 11.49 -29.21 18.14
C GLN A 174 12.35 -29.09 19.41
N ARG A 175 12.26 -27.96 20.13
CA ARG A 175 12.94 -27.77 21.43
C ARG A 175 12.41 -28.74 22.51
N SER A 176 11.13 -29.09 22.45
CA SER A 176 10.54 -30.08 23.37
C SER A 176 10.99 -31.50 23.07
N ALA A 177 11.07 -31.88 21.78
CA ALA A 177 11.65 -33.16 21.34
C ALA A 177 13.11 -33.30 21.78
N ARG A 178 13.94 -32.29 21.51
CA ARG A 178 15.34 -32.22 21.96
C ARG A 178 15.50 -32.34 23.48
N ALA A 179 14.60 -31.70 24.25
CA ALA A 179 14.60 -31.82 25.70
C ALA A 179 14.24 -33.25 26.17
N ALA A 180 13.37 -33.97 25.45
CA ALA A 180 13.09 -35.38 25.71
C ALA A 180 14.31 -36.26 25.34
N THR A 181 14.91 -36.08 24.16
CA THR A 181 16.15 -36.75 23.72
C THR A 181 17.29 -36.61 24.73
N GLN A 182 17.41 -35.43 25.37
CA GLN A 182 18.40 -35.20 26.41
C GLN A 182 18.07 -35.90 27.74
N ASN A 183 16.81 -35.91 28.19
CA ASN A 183 16.44 -36.27 29.57
C ASN A 183 15.86 -37.68 29.78
N GLU A 184 15.28 -38.31 28.76
CA GLU A 184 14.66 -39.63 28.89
C GLU A 184 15.69 -40.78 28.91
N GLU A 185 15.32 -41.96 29.41
CA GLU A 185 16.23 -43.12 29.45
C GLU A 185 16.56 -43.66 28.05
N SER A 186 15.56 -43.76 27.17
CA SER A 186 15.71 -44.26 25.79
C SER A 186 15.45 -43.16 24.76
N PRO A 187 16.40 -42.83 23.86
CA PRO A 187 16.21 -41.76 22.85
C PRO A 187 14.99 -41.97 21.95
N SER A 188 14.60 -43.21 21.71
CA SER A 188 13.39 -43.57 20.95
C SER A 188 12.10 -42.97 21.49
N ASN A 189 12.04 -42.58 22.76
CA ASN A 189 10.85 -42.02 23.38
C ASN A 189 10.55 -40.58 22.92
N ALA A 190 11.58 -39.84 22.49
CA ALA A 190 11.46 -38.50 21.92
C ALA A 190 10.98 -38.50 20.46
N ALA A 191 11.06 -39.65 19.77
CA ALA A 191 10.73 -39.78 18.35
C ALA A 191 9.32 -39.31 17.95
N PRO A 192 8.24 -39.49 18.75
CA PRO A 192 6.92 -38.93 18.44
C PRO A 192 6.91 -37.39 18.46
N GLY A 193 7.68 -36.76 19.34
CA GLY A 193 7.85 -35.30 19.37
C GLY A 193 8.64 -34.81 18.15
N GLN A 194 9.72 -35.51 17.81
CA GLN A 194 10.54 -35.22 16.63
C GLN A 194 9.76 -35.39 15.32
N GLN A 195 8.89 -36.40 15.24
CA GLN A 195 7.98 -36.60 14.11
C GLN A 195 6.94 -35.48 14.03
N LYS A 196 6.39 -35.01 15.16
CA LYS A 196 5.40 -33.92 15.16
C LYS A 196 6.00 -32.61 14.64
N ALA A 197 7.19 -32.25 15.09
CA ALA A 197 7.92 -31.07 14.60
C ALA A 197 8.23 -31.17 13.08
N LEU A 198 8.60 -32.37 12.60
CA LEU A 198 8.80 -32.65 11.18
C LEU A 198 7.50 -32.49 10.37
N GLU A 199 6.38 -33.04 10.84
CA GLU A 199 5.06 -32.88 10.20
C GLU A 199 4.58 -31.42 10.18
N GLY A 200 4.90 -30.63 11.20
CA GLY A 200 4.66 -29.18 11.21
C GLY A 200 5.53 -28.42 10.20
N THR A 201 6.82 -28.78 10.11
CA THR A 201 7.76 -28.20 9.13
C THR A 201 7.34 -28.49 7.68
N GLY A 202 6.89 -29.72 7.41
CA GLY A 202 6.36 -30.11 6.09
C GLY A 202 5.12 -29.31 5.67
N LYS A 203 4.19 -29.07 6.59
CA LYS A 203 2.99 -28.25 6.33
C LYS A 203 3.35 -26.80 6.00
N LEU A 204 4.23 -26.18 6.79
CA LEU A 204 4.74 -24.82 6.52
C LEU A 204 5.43 -24.74 5.15
N LEU A 205 6.22 -25.76 4.80
CA LEU A 205 6.81 -25.86 3.47
C LEU A 205 5.74 -25.90 2.38
N ASP A 206 4.76 -26.81 2.48
CA ASP A 206 3.68 -26.96 1.50
C ASP A 206 2.85 -25.68 1.33
N GLU A 207 2.52 -24.97 2.42
CA GLU A 207 1.85 -23.67 2.40
C GLU A 207 2.68 -22.61 1.65
N MET A 208 3.99 -22.54 1.91
CA MET A 208 4.90 -21.69 1.13
C MET A 208 4.95 -22.10 -0.35
N GLN A 209 5.00 -23.40 -0.67
CA GLN A 209 5.07 -23.86 -2.07
C GLN A 209 3.80 -23.50 -2.85
N GLN A 210 2.62 -23.67 -2.23
CA GLN A 210 1.34 -23.36 -2.84
C GLN A 210 1.18 -21.86 -3.10
N HIS A 211 1.59 -21.02 -2.15
CA HIS A 211 1.57 -19.57 -2.33
C HIS A 211 2.51 -19.11 -3.45
N ASP A 212 3.76 -19.59 -3.43
CA ASP A 212 4.77 -19.20 -4.42
C ASP A 212 4.33 -19.62 -5.84
N GLN A 213 3.78 -20.83 -6.01
CA GLN A 213 3.20 -21.30 -7.28
C GLN A 213 2.03 -20.44 -7.76
N LYS A 214 1.11 -20.07 -6.85
CA LYS A 214 -0.03 -19.21 -7.19
C LYS A 214 0.42 -17.80 -7.63
N SER A 215 1.45 -17.25 -6.98
CA SER A 215 2.05 -15.96 -7.35
C SER A 215 2.79 -15.99 -8.70
N GLU A 216 3.28 -17.15 -9.16
CA GLU A 216 3.78 -17.32 -10.53
C GLU A 216 2.63 -17.49 -11.54
N GLY A 217 1.57 -18.22 -11.18
CA GLY A 217 0.36 -18.39 -12.00
C GLY A 217 -0.30 -17.07 -12.39
N GLU A 218 -0.60 -16.22 -11.41
CA GLU A 218 -1.24 -14.90 -11.62
C GLU A 218 -0.41 -13.94 -12.50
N LYS A 219 0.91 -14.16 -12.65
CA LYS A 219 1.77 -13.40 -13.59
C LYS A 219 1.76 -13.96 -15.02
N SER A 220 1.24 -15.16 -15.22
CA SER A 220 1.13 -15.82 -16.53
C SER A 220 -0.27 -15.68 -17.16
N GLU A 221 -1.32 -15.56 -16.35
CA GLU A 221 -2.72 -15.55 -16.81
C GLU A 221 -3.21 -14.16 -17.30
N GLY A 222 -2.34 -13.46 -18.04
CA GLY A 222 -2.78 -12.37 -18.92
C GLY A 222 -3.64 -12.84 -20.10
N GLU A 223 -3.72 -14.16 -20.35
CA GLU A 223 -4.50 -14.78 -21.43
C GLU A 223 -5.36 -15.98 -20.95
N LYS A 224 -6.43 -15.73 -20.17
CA LYS A 224 -7.81 -16.24 -20.39
C LYS A 224 -8.71 -16.04 -19.17
N SER A 225 -9.92 -15.53 -19.41
CA SER A 225 -11.04 -15.55 -18.46
C SER A 225 -12.07 -16.62 -18.83
N GLU A 226 -12.76 -17.11 -17.78
CA GLU A 226 -14.03 -17.87 -17.72
C GLU A 226 -13.95 -19.38 -17.46
N GLY A 227 -14.66 -19.87 -16.42
CA GLY A 227 -14.78 -21.32 -16.19
C GLY A 227 -15.24 -21.85 -14.81
N GLU A 228 -16.31 -21.30 -14.21
CA GLU A 228 -17.17 -21.98 -13.19
C GLU A 228 -16.69 -22.32 -11.74
N LYS A 229 -17.69 -22.25 -10.83
CA LYS A 229 -17.93 -23.06 -9.61
C LYS A 229 -16.99 -22.94 -8.40
N SER A 230 -17.37 -22.02 -7.52
CA SER A 230 -17.22 -22.19 -6.06
C SER A 230 -18.22 -23.21 -5.52
N GLU A 231 -17.76 -24.30 -4.91
CA GLU A 231 -18.53 -25.00 -3.87
C GLU A 231 -18.14 -24.44 -2.51
N GLY A 232 -19.13 -24.15 -1.66
CA GLY A 232 -18.92 -23.60 -0.32
C GLY A 232 -19.26 -24.61 0.76
N GLU A 233 -18.25 -25.21 1.37
CA GLU A 233 -18.45 -25.99 2.60
C GLU A 233 -18.68 -25.06 3.80
N LYS A 234 -19.51 -25.52 4.74
CA LYS A 234 -19.94 -24.73 5.90
C LYS A 234 -19.05 -25.03 7.11
N SER A 235 -18.53 -24.00 7.74
CA SER A 235 -18.05 -24.11 9.13
C SER A 235 -19.22 -24.27 10.09
N GLU A 236 -19.11 -25.19 11.06
CA GLU A 236 -20.09 -25.34 12.12
C GLU A 236 -20.05 -24.16 13.11
N GLY A 237 -21.21 -23.79 13.66
CA GLY A 237 -21.35 -22.80 14.73
C GLY A 237 -22.06 -23.42 15.94
N GLU A 238 -21.59 -23.10 17.14
CA GLU A 238 -22.07 -23.74 18.37
C GLU A 238 -23.48 -23.30 18.84
N LYS A 239 -23.98 -24.02 19.84
CA LYS A 239 -25.39 -24.02 20.29
C LYS A 239 -25.78 -22.79 21.09
N SER A 240 -27.05 -22.39 20.96
CA SER A 240 -27.83 -21.72 22.01
C SER A 240 -29.20 -22.40 22.17
N GLU A 241 -29.71 -22.51 23.38
CA GLU A 241 -30.93 -23.29 23.72
C GLU A 241 -32.23 -22.45 23.71
N GLY A 242 -33.38 -23.14 23.53
CA GLY A 242 -34.74 -22.60 23.75
C GLY A 242 -35.39 -21.97 22.51
N GLU A 243 -36.66 -22.20 22.16
CA GLU A 243 -37.76 -22.90 22.84
C GLU A 243 -38.55 -23.87 21.91
N LYS A 244 -39.72 -24.35 22.35
CA LYS A 244 -40.50 -25.44 21.74
C LYS A 244 -41.67 -24.94 20.88
N SER A 245 -42.00 -25.67 19.82
CA SER A 245 -43.34 -26.29 19.68
C SER A 245 -43.42 -27.37 18.58
N GLU A 246 -44.48 -28.16 18.71
CA GLU A 246 -44.82 -29.45 18.08
C GLU A 246 -45.04 -29.42 16.54
N GLY A 247 -44.93 -30.58 15.87
CA GLY A 247 -45.07 -30.64 14.40
C GLY A 247 -45.11 -32.01 13.69
N GLU A 248 -45.63 -33.07 14.34
CA GLU A 248 -46.11 -34.36 13.79
C GLU A 248 -45.39 -35.14 12.63
N LYS A 249 -45.36 -36.48 12.83
CA LYS A 249 -45.53 -37.59 11.86
C LYS A 249 -44.33 -38.18 11.06
N SER A 250 -44.15 -39.47 11.33
CA SER A 250 -43.59 -40.57 10.52
C SER A 250 -44.50 -40.90 9.30
N GLU A 251 -44.25 -41.85 8.39
CA GLU A 251 -43.43 -43.08 8.36
C GLU A 251 -42.78 -43.31 6.96
N GLY A 252 -41.91 -44.32 6.79
CA GLY A 252 -41.37 -44.70 5.46
C GLY A 252 -40.31 -45.82 5.48
N GLU A 253 -40.66 -47.00 4.97
CA GLU A 253 -39.86 -48.25 4.90
C GLU A 253 -38.60 -48.12 4.00
N LYS A 254 -37.42 -48.74 4.24
CA LYS A 254 -37.02 -50.16 4.47
C LYS A 254 -36.92 -51.09 3.24
N SER A 255 -35.70 -51.21 2.69
CA SER A 255 -35.05 -52.43 2.10
C SER A 255 -33.66 -51.98 1.58
N GLU A 256 -32.51 -52.60 1.87
CA GLU A 256 -32.03 -53.99 1.75
C GLU A 256 -31.88 -54.50 0.29
N GLY A 257 -30.62 -54.78 -0.08
CA GLY A 257 -30.16 -55.32 -1.36
C GLY A 257 -28.66 -55.66 -1.30
N GLU A 258 -28.21 -56.74 -1.95
CA GLU A 258 -26.99 -57.48 -1.56
C GLU A 258 -25.70 -57.23 -2.38
N LYS A 259 -24.60 -57.86 -1.90
CA LYS A 259 -23.21 -57.74 -2.36
C LYS A 259 -22.90 -58.56 -3.63
N SER A 260 -22.00 -58.06 -4.48
CA SER A 260 -20.93 -58.81 -5.16
C SER A 260 -19.93 -57.83 -5.82
N GLY A 261 -18.69 -58.17 -6.20
CA GLY A 261 -17.91 -59.38 -5.90
C GLY A 261 -16.77 -59.64 -6.92
N GLY A 262 -15.51 -59.32 -6.57
CA GLY A 262 -14.31 -59.63 -7.39
C GLY A 262 -13.84 -58.50 -8.34
N GLN A 263 -12.63 -58.55 -8.95
CA GLN A 263 -11.48 -59.45 -8.77
C GLN A 263 -10.16 -58.79 -9.27
N LYS A 264 -8.98 -59.28 -8.84
CA LYS A 264 -7.64 -58.73 -9.16
C LYS A 264 -7.11 -59.03 -10.57
N SER A 265 -6.34 -58.07 -11.12
CA SER A 265 -5.13 -58.29 -11.94
C SER A 265 -4.19 -57.07 -11.81
N GLY A 266 -2.88 -57.10 -12.10
CA GLY A 266 -2.01 -58.23 -12.44
C GLY A 266 -1.04 -57.95 -13.59
N GLY A 267 0.10 -57.28 -13.34
CA GLY A 267 1.13 -56.97 -14.36
C GLY A 267 2.53 -56.78 -13.76
N GLN A 268 3.60 -57.03 -14.53
CA GLN A 268 4.98 -57.21 -14.01
C GLN A 268 6.06 -56.27 -14.62
N LYS A 269 7.19 -56.21 -13.89
CA LYS A 269 8.41 -55.43 -14.14
C LYS A 269 9.12 -55.70 -15.49
N SER A 270 9.77 -54.65 -15.98
CA SER A 270 11.19 -54.69 -16.44
C SER A 270 11.86 -53.35 -16.03
N GLY A 271 13.18 -53.16 -15.96
CA GLY A 271 14.29 -54.11 -16.12
C GLY A 271 15.54 -53.47 -16.74
N GLY A 272 16.24 -52.56 -16.02
CA GLY A 272 17.41 -51.82 -16.53
C GLY A 272 18.57 -51.70 -15.52
N GLN A 273 19.81 -51.64 -16.01
CA GLN A 273 21.05 -51.92 -15.24
C GLN A 273 21.68 -50.73 -14.50
N LYS A 274 22.55 -51.05 -13.53
CA LYS A 274 23.48 -50.13 -12.85
C LYS A 274 24.57 -49.57 -13.80
N SER A 275 25.03 -48.36 -13.48
CA SER A 275 26.47 -48.02 -13.45
C SER A 275 26.74 -47.09 -12.26
N GLY A 276 27.96 -47.10 -11.69
CA GLY A 276 28.31 -46.28 -10.52
C GLY A 276 29.52 -45.38 -10.76
N GLY A 277 29.61 -44.27 -10.02
CA GLY A 277 30.71 -43.30 -10.05
C GLY A 277 31.09 -42.84 -8.63
N GLN A 278 32.36 -42.47 -8.43
CA GLN A 278 33.00 -42.36 -7.11
C GLN A 278 32.70 -41.07 -6.32
N LYS A 279 32.93 -41.14 -5.00
CA LYS A 279 33.02 -39.97 -4.10
C LYS A 279 34.30 -39.15 -4.33
N SER A 280 34.14 -37.83 -4.44
CA SER A 280 35.06 -36.79 -3.92
C SER A 280 34.32 -35.44 -3.98
N GLY A 281 34.41 -34.50 -3.03
CA GLY A 281 35.19 -34.50 -1.78
C GLY A 281 36.09 -33.27 -1.66
N GLY A 282 35.54 -32.07 -1.43
CA GLY A 282 36.36 -30.88 -1.11
C GLY A 282 35.69 -29.51 -1.22
N GLN A 283 35.75 -28.76 -0.11
CA GLN A 283 35.75 -27.29 0.02
C GLN A 283 34.47 -26.45 -0.27
N LYS A 284 34.03 -25.74 0.78
CA LYS A 284 33.28 -24.48 0.70
C LYS A 284 34.10 -23.39 -0.01
N SER A 285 33.42 -22.51 -0.74
CA SER A 285 33.77 -21.09 -0.83
C SER A 285 32.47 -20.28 -0.84
N GLY A 286 32.28 -19.39 0.14
CA GLY A 286 31.08 -18.56 0.22
C GLY A 286 31.02 -17.55 -0.93
N GLY A 287 29.90 -17.51 -1.64
CA GLY A 287 29.62 -16.54 -2.70
C GLY A 287 28.35 -15.76 -2.39
N GLN A 288 28.41 -14.91 -1.38
CA GLN A 288 27.27 -14.09 -0.93
C GLN A 288 26.90 -13.10 -2.06
N LYS A 289 25.83 -13.41 -2.80
CA LYS A 289 25.45 -12.68 -4.01
C LYS A 289 24.22 -11.80 -3.75
N SER A 290 24.43 -10.69 -3.06
CA SER A 290 23.42 -9.63 -2.95
C SER A 290 23.18 -8.94 -4.30
N GLY A 291 21.99 -8.34 -4.44
CA GLY A 291 21.68 -7.37 -5.50
C GLY A 291 21.21 -7.94 -6.84
N GLY A 292 19.89 -7.81 -7.08
CA GLY A 292 19.41 -7.46 -8.42
C GLY A 292 19.12 -8.60 -9.41
N GLN A 293 18.18 -9.49 -9.11
CA GLN A 293 17.45 -10.22 -10.16
C GLN A 293 15.96 -10.38 -9.81
N LYS A 294 15.08 -9.79 -10.62
CA LYS A 294 13.63 -10.08 -10.58
C LYS A 294 13.38 -11.43 -11.25
N GLY A 295 13.38 -12.51 -10.48
CA GLY A 295 13.03 -13.85 -10.92
C GLY A 295 12.80 -14.76 -9.71
N GLN A 296 11.68 -15.48 -9.71
CA GLN A 296 11.20 -16.35 -8.63
C GLN A 296 11.03 -15.62 -7.28
N GLN A 297 9.80 -15.15 -7.02
CA GLN A 297 9.40 -14.73 -5.67
C GLN A 297 9.10 -15.98 -4.83
N GLN A 298 10.15 -16.62 -4.32
CA GLN A 298 10.00 -17.63 -3.27
C GLN A 298 9.78 -16.93 -1.92
N THR A 299 8.93 -17.49 -1.07
CA THR A 299 8.75 -17.00 0.31
C THR A 299 10.08 -17.15 1.08
N PRO A 300 10.67 -16.07 1.62
CA PRO A 300 11.92 -16.14 2.36
C PRO A 300 11.84 -17.04 3.60
N GLY A 301 12.99 -17.59 4.00
CA GLY A 301 13.06 -18.65 5.00
C GLY A 301 12.77 -20.06 4.46
N ARG A 302 12.10 -20.21 3.31
CA ARG A 302 11.78 -21.51 2.69
C ARG A 302 12.99 -22.42 2.49
N GLU A 303 14.13 -21.89 2.03
CA GLU A 303 15.37 -22.69 1.87
C GLU A 303 15.88 -23.25 3.22
N SER A 304 15.85 -22.44 4.28
CA SER A 304 16.24 -22.87 5.63
C SER A 304 15.22 -23.84 6.24
N LEU A 305 13.91 -23.68 5.98
CA LEU A 305 12.92 -24.70 6.35
C LEU A 305 13.19 -26.05 5.65
N GLN A 306 13.62 -26.04 4.38
CA GLN A 306 13.99 -27.28 3.67
C GLN A 306 15.23 -27.94 4.26
N GLU A 307 16.23 -27.18 4.75
CA GLU A 307 17.37 -27.77 5.44
C GLU A 307 16.99 -28.26 6.85
N ALA A 308 16.20 -27.48 7.60
CA ALA A 308 15.63 -27.89 8.88
C ALA A 308 14.85 -29.22 8.76
N GLU A 309 14.02 -29.39 7.74
CA GLU A 309 13.29 -30.64 7.47
C GLU A 309 14.24 -31.84 7.33
N LYS A 310 15.31 -31.70 6.52
CA LYS A 310 16.34 -32.75 6.34
C LYS A 310 17.06 -33.07 7.65
N ARG A 311 17.33 -32.06 8.49
CA ARG A 311 17.94 -32.24 9.82
C ARG A 311 17.01 -33.00 10.76
N MET A 312 15.72 -32.66 10.78
CA MET A 312 14.71 -33.39 11.56
C MET A 312 14.53 -34.84 11.11
N GLN A 313 14.62 -35.12 9.81
CA GLN A 313 14.61 -36.50 9.28
C GLN A 313 15.85 -37.27 9.77
N GLN A 314 17.04 -36.67 9.73
CA GLN A 314 18.29 -37.29 10.20
C GLN A 314 18.30 -37.48 11.74
N ALA A 315 17.73 -36.53 12.49
CA ALA A 315 17.49 -36.68 13.93
C ALA A 315 16.57 -37.88 14.21
N LEU A 316 15.44 -38.00 13.49
CA LEU A 316 14.50 -39.10 13.67
C LEU A 316 15.13 -40.48 13.37
N GLU A 317 15.96 -40.59 12.33
CA GLU A 317 16.75 -41.81 12.06
C GLU A 317 17.76 -42.11 13.19
N ALA A 318 18.42 -41.09 13.74
CA ALA A 318 19.36 -41.25 14.84
C ALA A 318 18.66 -41.69 16.15
N LEU A 319 17.45 -41.17 16.44
CA LEU A 319 16.63 -41.60 17.58
C LEU A 319 16.21 -43.06 17.46
N GLN A 320 15.79 -43.50 16.26
CA GLN A 320 15.47 -44.90 15.98
C GLN A 320 16.68 -45.82 16.13
N GLN A 321 17.88 -45.34 15.78
CA GLN A 321 19.15 -46.04 15.97
C GLN A 321 19.73 -45.90 17.40
N GLN A 322 19.00 -45.25 18.33
CA GLN A 322 19.42 -44.93 19.71
C GLN A 322 20.71 -44.07 19.82
N GLN A 323 21.12 -43.40 18.75
CA GLN A 323 22.32 -42.58 18.68
C GLN A 323 22.07 -41.18 19.27
N ARG A 324 21.87 -41.09 20.60
CA ARG A 324 21.53 -39.83 21.31
C ARG A 324 22.44 -38.66 20.94
N GLU A 325 23.75 -38.91 20.88
CA GLU A 325 24.75 -37.91 20.52
C GLU A 325 24.67 -37.42 19.07
N GLN A 326 24.12 -38.19 18.14
CA GLN A 326 23.91 -37.74 16.76
C GLN A 326 22.56 -37.04 16.64
N ALA A 327 21.51 -37.61 17.26
CA ALA A 327 20.20 -36.98 17.32
C ALA A 327 20.27 -35.55 17.86
N LEU A 328 20.89 -35.33 19.04
CA LEU A 328 21.06 -33.99 19.61
C LEU A 328 21.77 -32.99 18.68
N LYS A 329 22.73 -33.45 17.86
CA LYS A 329 23.46 -32.58 16.92
C LYS A 329 22.60 -32.18 15.72
N GLU A 330 21.80 -33.10 15.18
CA GLU A 330 20.86 -32.77 14.09
C GLU A 330 19.62 -32.01 14.62
N GLU A 331 19.20 -32.25 15.87
CA GLU A 331 18.16 -31.48 16.57
C GLU A 331 18.59 -30.03 16.82
N ASP A 332 19.83 -29.81 17.28
CA ASP A 332 20.41 -28.47 17.43
C ASP A 332 20.52 -27.75 16.08
N ALA A 333 21.05 -28.42 15.04
CA ALA A 333 21.13 -27.86 13.69
C ALA A 333 19.76 -27.56 13.07
N ALA A 334 18.73 -28.38 13.35
CA ALA A 334 17.36 -28.08 12.94
C ALA A 334 16.81 -26.82 13.62
N ILE A 335 17.12 -26.60 14.91
CA ILE A 335 16.71 -25.39 15.63
C ILE A 335 17.40 -24.14 15.08
N GLU A 336 18.68 -24.22 14.72
CA GLU A 336 19.40 -23.13 14.06
C GLU A 336 18.76 -22.74 12.71
N GLU A 337 18.49 -23.71 11.82
CA GLU A 337 17.85 -23.46 10.52
C GLU A 337 16.41 -22.94 10.63
N LEU A 338 15.60 -23.43 11.59
CA LEU A 338 14.27 -22.87 11.86
C LEU A 338 14.35 -21.42 12.36
N GLN A 339 15.38 -21.07 13.14
CA GLN A 339 15.59 -19.69 13.60
C GLN A 339 16.04 -18.77 12.47
N GLU A 340 16.97 -19.20 11.60
CA GLU A 340 17.35 -18.43 10.41
C GLU A 340 16.14 -18.19 9.48
N ALA A 341 15.23 -19.17 9.36
CA ALA A 341 13.98 -18.99 8.63
C ALA A 341 13.03 -17.97 9.30
N ALA A 342 12.91 -17.99 10.63
CA ALA A 342 12.10 -17.04 11.38
C ALA A 342 12.65 -15.61 11.26
N GLU A 343 13.97 -15.43 11.34
CA GLU A 343 14.64 -14.14 11.15
C GLU A 343 14.37 -13.56 9.74
N LYS A 344 14.43 -14.38 8.69
CA LYS A 344 14.10 -13.97 7.31
C LYS A 344 12.64 -13.53 7.14
N LEU A 345 11.69 -14.20 7.82
CA LEU A 345 10.28 -13.80 7.85
C LEU A 345 10.07 -12.52 8.67
N GLU A 346 10.79 -12.35 9.78
CA GLU A 346 10.75 -11.13 10.61
C GLU A 346 11.34 -9.90 9.89
N GLU A 347 12.40 -10.08 9.11
CA GLU A 347 12.98 -9.02 8.25
C GLU A 347 11.99 -8.57 7.17
N GLN A 348 11.35 -9.50 6.46
CA GLN A 348 10.29 -9.15 5.50
C GLN A 348 9.11 -8.43 6.15
N LEU A 349 8.69 -8.89 7.33
CA LEU A 349 7.62 -8.23 8.08
C LEU A 349 8.03 -6.85 8.61
N LYS A 350 9.32 -6.57 8.85
CA LYS A 350 9.80 -5.19 9.08
C LYS A 350 9.62 -4.35 7.82
N GLN A 351 10.12 -4.83 6.66
CA GLN A 351 10.03 -4.13 5.38
C GLN A 351 8.57 -3.81 4.98
N LEU A 352 7.65 -4.77 5.11
CA LEU A 352 6.24 -4.56 4.78
C LEU A 352 5.53 -3.58 5.74
N ARG A 353 5.87 -3.59 7.03
CA ARG A 353 5.35 -2.59 8.00
C ARG A 353 5.91 -1.19 7.74
N GLU A 354 7.10 -1.07 7.15
CA GLU A 354 7.65 0.23 6.72
C GLU A 354 6.97 0.72 5.44
N GLU A 355 6.74 -0.15 4.45
CA GLU A 355 5.99 0.19 3.23
C GLU A 355 4.53 0.59 3.55
N GLU A 356 3.89 -0.13 4.47
CA GLU A 356 2.56 0.19 5.01
C GLU A 356 2.52 1.60 5.62
N LYS A 357 3.54 1.95 6.44
CA LYS A 357 3.67 3.29 7.03
C LYS A 357 3.94 4.36 5.98
N GLU A 358 4.79 4.11 4.98
CA GLU A 358 5.07 5.09 3.92
C GLU A 358 3.81 5.38 3.09
N MET A 359 3.04 4.35 2.72
CA MET A 359 1.74 4.51 2.06
C MET A 359 0.73 5.27 2.94
N MET A 360 0.70 4.98 4.24
CA MET A 360 -0.20 5.62 5.21
C MET A 360 0.13 7.11 5.40
N LEU A 361 1.40 7.46 5.63
CA LEU A 361 1.86 8.86 5.71
C LEU A 361 1.61 9.63 4.41
N ALA A 362 1.89 9.04 3.24
CA ALA A 362 1.58 9.66 1.95
C ALA A 362 0.07 9.86 1.72
N SER A 363 -0.77 9.00 2.31
CA SER A 363 -2.23 9.16 2.27
C SER A 363 -2.71 10.32 3.16
N LEU A 364 -2.12 10.47 4.35
CA LEU A 364 -2.41 11.55 5.30
C LEU A 364 -1.89 12.90 4.81
N GLU A 365 -0.65 12.95 4.31
CA GLU A 365 -0.07 14.13 3.67
C GLU A 365 -0.99 14.65 2.55
N ALA A 366 -1.42 13.77 1.66
CA ALA A 366 -2.33 14.15 0.56
C ALA A 366 -3.71 14.63 1.04
N ARG A 367 -4.21 14.15 2.18
CA ARG A 367 -5.44 14.67 2.83
C ARG A 367 -5.19 16.09 3.35
N PHE A 368 -4.12 16.29 4.15
CA PHE A 368 -3.79 17.61 4.69
C PHE A 368 -3.41 18.65 3.62
N GLN A 369 -2.77 18.24 2.52
CA GLN A 369 -2.52 19.10 1.36
C GLN A 369 -3.82 19.58 0.70
N ARG A 370 -4.82 18.71 0.50
CA ARG A 370 -6.15 19.14 0.00
C ARG A 370 -6.80 20.13 0.96
N MET A 371 -6.83 19.80 2.25
CA MET A 371 -7.38 20.68 3.28
C MET A 371 -6.72 22.06 3.26
N LEU A 372 -5.40 22.11 3.11
CA LEU A 372 -4.62 23.33 3.04
C LEU A 372 -4.97 24.18 1.80
N ILE A 373 -5.19 23.56 0.65
CA ILE A 373 -5.62 24.25 -0.58
C ILE A 373 -7.02 24.85 -0.40
N VAL A 374 -7.97 24.07 0.13
CA VAL A 374 -9.36 24.52 0.35
C VAL A 374 -9.42 25.62 1.42
N GLU A 375 -8.77 25.44 2.56
CA GLU A 375 -8.68 26.47 3.61
C GLU A 375 -8.07 27.78 3.07
N THR A 376 -7.06 27.70 2.17
CA THR A 376 -6.46 28.90 1.58
C THR A 376 -7.48 29.67 0.73
N GLN A 377 -8.27 28.97 -0.09
CA GLN A 377 -9.34 29.59 -0.89
C GLN A 377 -10.46 30.19 -0.02
N ILE A 378 -10.81 29.51 1.08
CA ILE A 378 -11.81 30.03 2.03
C ILE A 378 -11.25 31.29 2.71
N HIS A 379 -10.01 31.24 3.24
CA HIS A 379 -9.35 32.37 3.91
C HIS A 379 -9.20 33.60 3.02
N GLU A 380 -8.84 33.42 1.75
CA GLU A 380 -8.80 34.51 0.76
C GLU A 380 -10.20 35.11 0.54
N GLY A 381 -11.24 34.26 0.43
CA GLY A 381 -12.63 34.69 0.31
C GLY A 381 -13.15 35.45 1.54
N THR A 382 -12.87 34.94 2.75
CA THR A 382 -13.22 35.57 4.04
C THR A 382 -12.50 36.91 4.18
N THR A 383 -11.21 36.98 3.82
CA THR A 383 -10.43 38.23 3.84
C THR A 383 -10.96 39.27 2.84
N ALA A 384 -11.36 38.83 1.64
CA ALA A 384 -11.97 39.71 0.63
C ALA A 384 -13.33 40.28 1.08
N LEU A 385 -14.12 39.51 1.84
CA LEU A 385 -15.37 40.00 2.45
C LEU A 385 -15.12 41.01 3.57
N ALA A 386 -14.16 40.75 4.46
CA ALA A 386 -13.82 41.64 5.57
C ALA A 386 -13.23 42.99 5.14
N ALA A 387 -12.62 43.06 3.95
CA ALA A 387 -12.14 44.30 3.36
C ALA A 387 -13.25 45.33 3.08
N VAL A 388 -14.52 44.89 3.03
CA VAL A 388 -15.70 45.75 2.95
C VAL A 388 -16.38 45.81 4.32
N PRO A 389 -16.58 46.99 4.94
CA PRO A 389 -17.29 47.09 6.21
C PRO A 389 -18.70 46.50 6.12
N GLN A 390 -19.12 45.75 7.14
CA GLN A 390 -20.39 44.99 7.11
C GLN A 390 -21.64 45.87 6.86
N LYS A 391 -21.59 47.14 7.29
CA LYS A 391 -22.61 48.17 7.00
C LYS A 391 -22.81 48.50 5.51
N ASP A 392 -21.81 48.20 4.68
CA ASP A 392 -21.77 48.50 3.24
C ASP A 392 -21.96 47.22 2.38
N TRP A 393 -22.32 46.09 3.00
CA TRP A 393 -22.53 44.81 2.33
C TRP A 393 -23.83 44.77 1.51
N LEU A 394 -23.75 44.13 0.34
CA LEU A 394 -24.90 43.81 -0.51
C LEU A 394 -25.38 42.38 -0.22
N GLU A 395 -26.59 42.00 -0.68
CA GLU A 395 -27.10 40.62 -0.55
C GLU A 395 -26.13 39.56 -1.08
N LEU A 396 -25.36 39.89 -2.13
CA LEU A 396 -24.31 39.04 -2.68
C LEU A 396 -23.18 38.74 -1.68
N SER A 397 -22.82 39.69 -0.81
CA SER A 397 -21.82 39.50 0.24
C SER A 397 -22.30 38.49 1.29
N TYR A 398 -23.56 38.61 1.73
CA TYR A 398 -24.20 37.64 2.63
C TYR A 398 -24.34 36.25 1.98
N GLY A 399 -24.65 36.20 0.67
CA GLY A 399 -24.65 34.97 -0.11
C GLY A 399 -23.28 34.28 -0.13
N ARG A 400 -22.22 35.04 -0.45
CA ARG A 400 -20.84 34.53 -0.47
C ARG A 400 -20.34 34.10 0.91
N CYS A 401 -20.73 34.82 1.97
CA CYS A 401 -20.39 34.44 3.35
C CYS A 401 -20.99 33.07 3.72
N ARG A 402 -22.25 32.80 3.32
CA ARG A 402 -22.89 31.49 3.52
C ARG A 402 -22.24 30.39 2.68
N GLU A 403 -21.83 30.70 1.44
CA GLU A 403 -21.10 29.75 0.57
C GLU A 403 -19.77 29.30 1.21
N LEU A 404 -18.97 30.26 1.67
CA LEU A 404 -17.72 30.00 2.40
C LEU A 404 -17.96 29.20 3.69
N ALA A 405 -19.05 29.50 4.42
CA ALA A 405 -19.43 28.75 5.61
C ALA A 405 -19.81 27.29 5.32
N GLN A 406 -20.44 27.00 4.18
CA GLN A 406 -20.70 25.62 3.74
C GLN A 406 -19.38 24.91 3.37
N GLN A 407 -18.49 25.57 2.63
CA GLN A 407 -17.17 25.03 2.27
C GLN A 407 -16.33 24.70 3.53
N GLN A 408 -16.34 25.58 4.53
CA GLN A 408 -15.70 25.35 5.83
C GLN A 408 -16.32 24.17 6.59
N THR A 409 -17.64 23.97 6.49
CA THR A 409 -18.36 22.85 7.14
C THR A 409 -18.02 21.51 6.48
N GLU A 410 -17.91 21.48 5.14
CA GLU A 410 -17.48 20.29 4.39
C GLU A 410 -16.01 19.94 4.66
N LEU A 411 -15.14 20.95 4.73
CA LEU A 411 -13.73 20.81 5.09
C LEU A 411 -13.54 20.29 6.53
N ALA A 412 -14.30 20.81 7.50
CA ALA A 412 -14.33 20.30 8.88
C ALA A 412 -14.72 18.81 8.94
N ARG A 413 -15.55 18.35 8.00
CA ARG A 413 -15.98 16.95 7.88
C ARG A 413 -14.88 16.05 7.29
N GLU A 414 -14.13 16.51 6.28
CA GLU A 414 -12.95 15.78 5.77
C GLU A 414 -11.87 15.67 6.87
N CYS A 415 -11.69 16.73 7.66
CA CYS A 415 -10.81 16.73 8.83
C CYS A 415 -11.27 15.69 9.87
N ALA A 416 -12.57 15.67 10.22
CA ALA A 416 -13.15 14.69 11.14
C ALA A 416 -12.93 13.24 10.69
N GLN A 417 -13.09 12.94 9.39
CA GLN A 417 -12.82 11.61 8.83
C GLN A 417 -11.34 11.24 8.93
N THR A 418 -10.44 12.22 8.86
CA THR A 418 -8.99 12.00 8.97
C THR A 418 -8.55 11.83 10.43
N VAL A 419 -9.20 12.51 11.39
CA VAL A 419 -9.04 12.29 12.84
C VAL A 419 -9.45 10.87 13.25
N LEU A 420 -10.48 10.28 12.62
CA LEU A 420 -10.87 8.89 12.90
C LEU A 420 -9.79 7.88 12.50
N LEU A 421 -9.25 7.99 11.27
CA LEU A 421 -8.14 7.13 10.81
C LEU A 421 -6.92 7.24 11.73
N LEU A 422 -6.53 8.47 12.09
CA LEU A 422 -5.40 8.71 13.00
C LEU A 422 -5.54 8.00 14.37
N ARG A 423 -6.78 7.83 14.86
CA ARG A 423 -7.10 7.10 16.10
C ARG A 423 -7.10 5.59 15.92
N GLU A 424 -7.63 5.10 14.80
CA GLU A 424 -7.70 3.66 14.49
C GLU A 424 -6.30 3.08 14.25
N ASP A 425 -5.43 3.81 13.55
CA ASP A 425 -4.05 3.42 13.24
C ASP A 425 -3.05 3.61 14.41
N GLY A 426 -3.48 4.17 15.55
CA GLY A 426 -2.62 4.39 16.72
C GLY A 426 -1.49 5.41 16.51
N THR A 427 -1.75 6.45 15.71
CA THR A 427 -0.76 7.45 15.28
C THR A 427 -0.24 8.30 16.45
N SER A 428 0.90 9.00 16.26
CA SER A 428 1.50 9.93 17.25
C SER A 428 0.45 10.81 17.95
N SER A 429 0.58 10.87 19.27
CA SER A 429 -0.34 11.60 20.15
C SER A 429 -0.42 13.09 19.80
N ALA A 430 0.71 13.69 19.41
CA ALA A 430 0.81 15.10 19.06
C ALA A 430 0.23 15.41 17.66
N ILE A 431 0.31 14.46 16.72
CA ILE A 431 -0.30 14.58 15.38
C ILE A 431 -1.82 14.49 15.48
N LEU A 432 -2.33 13.53 16.27
CA LEU A 432 -3.77 13.39 16.54
C LEU A 432 -4.33 14.65 17.24
N LEU A 433 -3.65 15.13 18.29
CA LEU A 433 -4.07 16.35 19.01
C LEU A 433 -4.15 17.57 18.07
N ALA A 434 -3.16 17.76 17.20
CA ALA A 434 -3.16 18.85 16.23
C ALA A 434 -4.33 18.75 15.23
N ALA A 435 -4.66 17.54 14.76
CA ALA A 435 -5.79 17.33 13.86
C ALA A 435 -7.15 17.57 14.55
N GLU A 436 -7.29 17.22 15.84
CA GLU A 436 -8.48 17.56 16.64
C GLU A 436 -8.65 19.08 16.83
N ASP A 437 -7.56 19.79 17.13
CA ASP A 437 -7.59 21.24 17.33
C ASP A 437 -7.92 21.99 16.04
N ILE A 438 -7.39 21.53 14.90
CA ILE A 438 -7.79 22.01 13.56
C ILE A 438 -9.28 21.77 13.31
N GLN A 439 -9.77 20.55 13.56
CA GLN A 439 -11.18 20.22 13.37
C GLN A 439 -12.08 21.12 14.23
N ALA A 440 -11.72 21.36 15.49
CA ALA A 440 -12.46 22.27 16.38
C ALA A 440 -12.48 23.70 15.83
N ASP A 441 -11.36 24.20 15.31
CA ASP A 441 -11.26 25.54 14.73
C ASP A 441 -12.07 25.71 13.45
N MET A 442 -12.04 24.72 12.55
CA MET A 442 -12.86 24.75 11.33
C MET A 442 -14.36 24.80 11.66
N ASN A 443 -14.80 24.11 12.72
CA ASN A 443 -16.18 24.19 13.20
C ASN A 443 -16.54 25.58 13.77
N SER A 444 -15.69 26.17 14.62
CA SER A 444 -15.92 27.51 15.18
C SER A 444 -15.92 28.59 14.09
N VAL A 445 -15.02 28.51 13.10
CA VAL A 445 -15.00 29.41 11.93
C VAL A 445 -16.25 29.23 11.06
N ALA A 446 -16.73 28.00 10.86
CA ALA A 446 -17.97 27.74 10.15
C ALA A 446 -19.19 28.33 10.88
N GLU A 447 -19.27 28.18 12.21
CA GLU A 447 -20.32 28.79 13.04
C GLU A 447 -20.34 30.33 12.88
N TRP A 448 -19.17 30.98 12.96
CA TRP A 448 -19.06 32.43 12.81
C TRP A 448 -19.45 32.91 11.41
N MET A 449 -19.00 32.23 10.34
CA MET A 449 -19.38 32.62 8.98
C MET A 449 -20.87 32.36 8.68
N GLN A 450 -21.50 31.34 9.28
CA GLN A 450 -22.98 31.19 9.23
C GLN A 450 -23.69 32.37 9.90
N GLN A 451 -23.15 32.87 11.02
CA GLN A 451 -23.62 34.08 11.71
C GLN A 451 -23.22 35.40 11.00
N SER A 452 -22.61 35.32 9.80
CA SER A 452 -22.06 36.47 9.06
C SER A 452 -20.95 37.25 9.79
N ASN A 453 -20.32 36.64 10.79
CA ASN A 453 -19.18 37.18 11.53
C ASN A 453 -17.87 36.86 10.79
N VAL A 454 -17.33 37.88 10.12
CA VAL A 454 -16.09 37.85 9.32
C VAL A 454 -15.07 38.83 9.95
N SER A 455 -14.99 38.79 11.28
CA SER A 455 -14.11 39.64 12.08
C SER A 455 -12.62 39.26 11.97
N GLU A 456 -11.74 40.11 12.52
CA GLU A 456 -10.31 39.81 12.64
C GLU A 456 -10.08 38.48 13.39
N LEU A 457 -10.90 38.16 14.41
CA LEU A 457 -10.84 36.87 15.09
C LEU A 457 -11.01 35.70 14.11
N THR A 458 -12.07 35.72 13.29
CA THR A 458 -12.37 34.68 12.28
C THR A 458 -11.19 34.49 11.32
N ILE A 459 -10.68 35.58 10.74
CA ILE A 459 -9.53 35.57 9.82
C ILE A 459 -8.26 35.08 10.54
N SER A 460 -8.09 35.41 11.81
CA SER A 460 -6.91 34.99 12.58
C SER A 460 -6.93 33.50 12.91
N VAL A 461 -8.10 32.91 13.17
CA VAL A 461 -8.23 31.47 13.43
C VAL A 461 -8.05 30.67 12.14
N GLN A 462 -8.57 31.14 11.00
CA GLN A 462 -8.22 30.56 9.69
C GLN A 462 -6.71 30.59 9.41
N ARG A 463 -6.03 31.70 9.74
CA ARG A 463 -4.57 31.78 9.60
C ARG A 463 -3.85 30.80 10.52
N ASP A 464 -4.33 30.64 11.76
CA ASP A 464 -3.78 29.67 12.69
C ASP A 464 -4.00 28.23 12.17
N ILE A 465 -5.19 27.89 11.62
CA ILE A 465 -5.46 26.61 10.91
C ILE A 465 -4.47 26.39 9.75
N LEU A 466 -4.26 27.39 8.90
CA LEU A 466 -3.33 27.34 7.77
C LEU A 466 -1.89 27.11 8.22
N GLU A 467 -1.48 27.60 9.39
CA GLU A 467 -0.16 27.33 9.96
C GLU A 467 -0.08 25.89 10.48
N SER A 468 -1.10 25.39 11.19
CA SER A 468 -1.15 24.00 11.68
C SER A 468 -1.16 22.96 10.55
N LEU A 469 -1.97 23.18 9.49
CA LEU A 469 -2.02 22.29 8.33
C LEU A 469 -0.67 22.22 7.60
N LYS A 470 0.02 23.36 7.43
CA LYS A 470 1.38 23.39 6.86
C LYS A 470 2.38 22.62 7.72
N GLN A 471 2.31 22.76 9.04
CA GLN A 471 3.18 22.02 9.96
C GLN A 471 2.91 20.52 9.96
N LEU A 472 1.66 20.08 9.81
CA LEU A 472 1.32 18.66 9.65
C LEU A 472 1.89 18.08 8.35
N VAL A 473 1.70 18.75 7.21
CA VAL A 473 2.30 18.33 5.93
C VAL A 473 3.83 18.28 6.02
N GLU A 474 4.47 19.30 6.59
CA GLU A 474 5.93 19.37 6.77
C GLU A 474 6.45 18.28 7.74
N THR A 475 5.63 17.82 8.69
CA THR A 475 5.98 16.73 9.60
C THR A 475 5.90 15.37 8.89
N MET A 476 4.80 15.10 8.18
CA MET A 476 4.64 13.89 7.34
C MET A 476 5.78 13.76 6.32
N GLN A 477 6.14 14.85 5.63
CA GLN A 477 7.25 14.88 4.68
C GLN A 477 8.60 14.53 5.33
N ARG A 478 8.89 15.06 6.53
CA ARG A 478 10.11 14.75 7.28
C ARG A 478 10.17 13.31 7.76
N GLU A 479 9.03 12.73 8.15
CA GLU A 479 8.95 11.34 8.59
C GLU A 479 9.21 10.38 7.41
N MET A 480 8.59 10.64 6.25
CA MET A 480 8.87 9.88 5.02
C MET A 480 10.33 10.00 4.58
N GLN A 481 10.90 11.22 4.57
CA GLN A 481 12.32 11.44 4.24
C GLN A 481 13.25 10.65 5.18
N GLN A 482 12.97 10.67 6.49
CA GLN A 482 13.77 9.90 7.44
C GLN A 482 13.63 8.38 7.26
N MET A 483 12.45 7.85 6.90
CA MET A 483 12.32 6.42 6.61
C MET A 483 13.12 6.04 5.35
N GLN A 484 13.07 6.87 4.29
CA GLN A 484 13.87 6.67 3.08
C GLN A 484 15.39 6.77 3.35
N GLU A 485 15.83 7.67 4.24
CA GLU A 485 17.22 7.75 4.69
C GLU A 485 17.63 6.52 5.53
N ARG A 486 16.78 6.07 6.47
CA ARG A 486 17.02 4.85 7.28
C ARG A 486 17.16 3.62 6.37
N GLN A 487 16.29 3.45 5.37
CA GLN A 487 16.36 2.34 4.39
C GLN A 487 17.60 2.40 3.47
N GLN A 488 18.06 3.61 3.11
CA GLN A 488 19.30 3.78 2.34
C GLN A 488 20.56 3.50 3.18
N GLN A 489 20.50 3.69 4.50
CA GLN A 489 21.58 3.39 5.44
C GLN A 489 21.63 1.90 5.81
N GLU A 490 20.48 1.26 6.05
CA GLU A 490 20.42 -0.21 6.27
C GLU A 490 20.96 -0.99 5.05
N ASN A 491 20.73 -0.50 3.81
CA ASN A 491 21.35 -1.05 2.59
C ASN A 491 22.87 -0.81 2.45
N GLN A 492 23.49 0.03 3.30
CA GLN A 492 24.91 0.38 3.20
C GLN A 492 25.76 -0.05 4.41
N GLN A 493 25.16 -0.32 5.58
CA GLN A 493 25.88 -0.74 6.78
C GLN A 493 25.17 -1.86 7.55
N GLN A 494 25.62 -3.10 7.32
CA GLN A 494 25.56 -4.10 8.39
C GLN A 494 26.53 -3.69 9.50
N GLN A 495 26.04 -3.65 10.75
CA GLN A 495 26.74 -3.24 11.98
C GLN A 495 26.99 -1.73 12.18
N GLN A 496 25.96 -0.98 12.63
CA GLN A 496 26.00 -0.29 13.93
C GLN A 496 24.65 0.34 14.36
N GLY A 497 24.36 0.32 15.67
CA GLY A 497 23.62 1.41 16.34
C GLY A 497 22.10 1.43 16.31
N GLN A 498 21.41 0.36 16.71
CA GLN A 498 19.94 0.23 16.78
C GLN A 498 19.23 1.12 17.85
N GLN A 499 19.80 2.26 18.23
CA GLN A 499 19.39 3.09 19.38
C GLN A 499 18.96 4.54 19.04
N GLN A 500 18.97 4.94 17.76
CA GLN A 500 18.62 6.33 17.40
C GLN A 500 17.11 6.59 17.24
N SER A 501 16.33 5.62 16.77
CA SER A 501 14.89 5.82 16.46
C SER A 501 14.09 6.45 17.61
N PRO A 502 14.11 5.94 18.86
CA PRO A 502 13.23 6.44 19.91
C PRO A 502 13.47 7.91 20.26
N LEU A 503 14.71 8.39 20.11
CA LEU A 503 15.08 9.78 20.42
C LEU A 503 14.67 10.74 19.29
N VAL A 504 14.77 10.30 18.03
CA VAL A 504 14.36 11.11 16.87
C VAL A 504 12.84 11.29 16.85
N ASP A 505 12.12 10.20 17.09
CA ASP A 505 10.65 10.18 17.07
C ASP A 505 10.10 11.02 18.26
N LEU A 506 10.70 10.91 19.45
CA LEU A 506 10.41 11.78 20.62
C LEU A 506 10.69 13.27 20.35
N ILE A 507 11.75 13.59 19.59
CA ILE A 507 12.08 14.97 19.19
C ILE A 507 11.04 15.53 18.22
N ALA A 508 10.40 14.70 17.38
CA ALA A 508 9.29 15.13 16.53
C ALA A 508 8.06 15.51 17.37
N GLU A 509 7.64 14.64 18.30
CA GLU A 509 6.50 14.94 19.19
C GLU A 509 6.74 16.19 20.05
N ILE A 510 7.93 16.36 20.65
CA ILE A 510 8.29 17.56 21.43
C ILE A 510 8.24 18.84 20.56
N ARG A 511 8.66 18.78 19.29
CA ARG A 511 8.55 19.92 18.37
C ARG A 511 7.08 20.26 18.08
N MET A 512 6.23 19.25 17.88
CA MET A 512 4.82 19.46 17.60
C MET A 512 4.06 20.04 18.81
N LEU A 513 4.25 19.47 20.01
CA LEU A 513 3.70 20.03 21.26
C LEU A 513 4.17 21.46 21.52
N ARG A 514 5.45 21.77 21.23
CA ARG A 514 5.98 23.14 21.33
C ARG A 514 5.29 24.10 20.36
N ASN A 515 4.97 23.67 19.13
CA ASN A 515 4.28 24.50 18.16
C ASN A 515 2.83 24.76 18.56
N LEU A 516 2.09 23.72 18.99
CA LEU A 516 0.72 23.87 19.52
C LEU A 516 0.70 24.80 20.74
N GLN A 517 1.67 24.68 21.65
CA GLN A 517 1.81 25.58 22.80
C GLN A 517 2.09 27.04 22.40
N LEU A 518 2.85 27.26 21.31
CA LEU A 518 3.07 28.60 20.75
C LEU A 518 1.79 29.16 20.08
N GLN A 519 1.01 28.32 19.41
CA GLN A 519 -0.27 28.68 18.79
C GLN A 519 -1.30 29.10 19.86
N VAL A 520 -1.45 28.30 20.93
CA VAL A 520 -2.25 28.67 22.11
C VAL A 520 -1.77 30.00 22.68
N ASN A 521 -0.47 30.19 22.91
CA ASN A 521 0.06 31.44 23.48
C ASN A 521 -0.20 32.68 22.61
N ARG A 522 -0.11 32.56 21.28
CA ARG A 522 -0.44 33.64 20.34
C ARG A 522 -1.93 33.99 20.38
N ARG A 523 -2.80 32.98 20.41
CA ARG A 523 -4.26 33.16 20.39
C ARG A 523 -4.82 33.65 21.72
N THR A 524 -4.26 33.23 22.86
CA THR A 524 -4.57 33.81 24.18
C THR A 524 -4.32 35.32 24.18
N LYS A 525 -3.14 35.77 23.70
CA LYS A 525 -2.83 37.21 23.59
C LYS A 525 -3.81 37.94 22.67
N ARG A 526 -4.06 37.40 21.47
CA ARG A 526 -4.99 38.00 20.50
C ARG A 526 -6.42 38.11 21.05
N VAL A 527 -6.87 37.15 21.87
CA VAL A 527 -8.18 37.20 22.53
C VAL A 527 -8.19 38.23 23.67
N ASP A 528 -7.08 38.39 24.40
CA ASP A 528 -6.88 39.44 25.42
C ASP A 528 -6.93 40.85 24.78
N ASP A 529 -6.14 41.06 23.72
CA ASP A 529 -6.10 42.30 22.91
C ASP A 529 -7.51 42.69 22.40
N LEU A 530 -8.29 41.71 21.94
CA LEU A 530 -9.65 41.93 21.45
C LEU A 530 -10.68 42.15 22.58
N LEU A 531 -10.47 41.58 23.77
CA LEU A 531 -11.38 41.73 24.91
C LEU A 531 -11.38 43.15 25.50
N GLU A 532 -10.31 43.93 25.33
CA GLU A 532 -10.25 45.34 25.74
C GLU A 532 -11.21 46.24 24.94
N GLY A 533 -11.46 45.92 23.67
CA GLY A 533 -12.27 46.73 22.74
C GLY A 533 -13.66 46.17 22.39
N ALA A 534 -13.96 44.91 22.74
CA ALA A 534 -15.15 44.19 22.31
C ALA A 534 -16.49 44.73 22.83
N SER A 535 -17.53 44.73 21.98
CA SER A 535 -18.92 44.88 22.38
C SER A 535 -19.42 43.69 23.22
N ASP A 536 -20.55 43.84 23.93
CA ASP A 536 -21.14 42.76 24.74
C ASP A 536 -21.40 41.48 23.94
N SER A 537 -21.80 41.61 22.66
CA SER A 537 -21.98 40.49 21.73
C SER A 537 -20.68 39.79 21.36
N GLU A 538 -19.61 40.54 21.09
CA GLU A 538 -18.30 39.96 20.73
C GLU A 538 -17.60 39.37 21.96
N ARG A 539 -17.79 39.99 23.14
CA ARG A 539 -17.29 39.53 24.42
C ARG A 539 -17.82 38.15 24.80
N ALA A 540 -19.08 37.83 24.47
CA ALA A 540 -19.60 36.47 24.66
C ALA A 540 -18.84 35.43 23.82
N THR A 541 -18.56 35.73 22.55
CA THR A 541 -17.77 34.86 21.66
C THR A 541 -16.30 34.73 22.13
N LEU A 542 -15.68 35.84 22.55
CA LEU A 542 -14.31 35.84 23.06
C LEU A 542 -14.20 35.05 24.38
N LEU A 543 -15.20 35.10 25.26
CA LEU A 543 -15.22 34.27 26.48
C LEU A 543 -15.36 32.78 26.16
N LYS A 544 -16.15 32.37 25.15
CA LYS A 544 -16.18 31.00 24.63
C LYS A 544 -14.78 30.55 24.16
N GLN A 545 -14.05 31.44 23.48
CA GLN A 545 -12.67 31.20 23.05
C GLN A 545 -11.68 31.06 24.21
N VAL A 546 -11.84 31.80 25.31
CA VAL A 546 -11.00 31.62 26.52
C VAL A 546 -11.20 30.22 27.12
N SER A 547 -12.44 29.69 27.19
CA SER A 547 -12.68 28.31 27.62
C SER A 547 -12.07 27.27 26.67
N GLU A 548 -12.24 27.42 25.35
CA GLU A 548 -11.64 26.50 24.36
C GLU A 548 -10.10 26.48 24.45
N LEU A 549 -9.46 27.63 24.69
CA LEU A 549 -8.01 27.73 24.91
C LEU A 549 -7.56 27.06 26.21
N ALA A 550 -8.35 27.16 27.28
CA ALA A 550 -8.06 26.49 28.54
C ALA A 550 -8.14 24.95 28.42
N GLU A 551 -9.13 24.43 27.68
CA GLU A 551 -9.25 23.00 27.38
C GLU A 551 -8.06 22.49 26.55
N ARG A 552 -7.63 23.22 25.51
CA ARG A 552 -6.43 22.88 24.72
C ARG A 552 -5.15 22.92 25.57
N GLN A 553 -5.03 23.91 26.46
CA GLN A 553 -3.90 24.00 27.37
C GLN A 553 -3.83 22.80 28.35
N GLN A 554 -4.99 22.27 28.77
CA GLN A 554 -5.10 21.05 29.57
C GLN A 554 -4.74 19.80 28.74
N LYS A 555 -5.27 19.65 27.52
CA LYS A 555 -4.88 18.55 26.61
C LYS A 555 -3.37 18.51 26.37
N LEU A 556 -2.75 19.66 26.07
CA LEU A 556 -1.30 19.78 25.86
C LEU A 556 -0.48 19.38 27.09
N PHE A 557 -0.95 19.71 28.29
CA PHE A 557 -0.32 19.28 29.54
C PHE A 557 -0.42 17.76 29.74
N GLU A 558 -1.56 17.15 29.39
CA GLU A 558 -1.75 15.70 29.47
C GLU A 558 -0.88 14.95 28.45
N SER A 559 -0.85 15.37 27.18
CA SER A 559 0.05 14.79 26.17
C SER A 559 1.53 14.93 26.54
N ALA A 560 1.96 16.09 27.06
CA ALA A 560 3.33 16.28 27.52
C ALA A 560 3.70 15.37 28.71
N LYS A 561 2.73 15.09 29.59
CA LYS A 561 2.89 14.17 30.73
C LYS A 561 2.91 12.70 30.30
N ASP A 562 2.20 12.34 29.25
CA ASP A 562 2.27 10.98 28.69
C ASP A 562 3.58 10.75 27.93
N LEU A 563 4.07 11.77 27.21
CA LEU A 563 5.42 11.78 26.63
C LEU A 563 6.52 11.66 27.71
N GLU A 564 6.36 12.30 28.88
CA GLU A 564 7.26 12.11 30.04
C GLU A 564 7.29 10.65 30.52
N LYS A 565 6.14 9.96 30.55
CA LYS A 565 6.06 8.52 30.91
C LYS A 565 6.78 7.65 29.88
N GLN A 566 6.54 7.88 28.59
CA GLN A 566 7.19 7.13 27.50
C GLN A 566 8.71 7.31 27.54
N GLY A 567 9.20 8.55 27.68
CA GLY A 567 10.62 8.86 27.82
C GLY A 567 11.28 8.21 29.05
N ARG A 568 10.54 8.02 30.16
CA ARG A 568 11.02 7.23 31.31
C ARG A 568 10.99 5.72 31.07
N GLY A 569 9.98 5.20 30.38
CA GLY A 569 9.86 3.78 30.04
C GLY A 569 10.99 3.30 29.14
N GLY A 570 11.32 4.07 28.10
CA GLY A 570 12.42 3.76 27.17
C GLY A 570 13.84 3.89 27.75
N ALA A 571 13.99 4.39 28.99
CA ALA A 571 15.27 4.57 29.66
C ALA A 571 15.56 3.51 30.75
N GLY A 572 14.71 2.49 30.87
CA GLY A 572 14.77 1.47 31.93
C GLY A 572 14.75 0.01 31.44
N GLY A 573 15.06 -0.24 30.17
CA GLY A 573 15.20 -1.57 29.57
C GLY A 573 16.65 -1.90 29.22
#